data_AF-A0A538EAS6-F1
#
_entry.id   AF-A0A538EAS6-F1
#
_cell.length_a   1.000
_cell.length_b   1.000
_cell.length_c   1.000
_cell.angle_alpha   90.00
_cell.angle_beta   90.00
_cell.angle_gamma   90.00
#
_symmetry.space_group_name_H-M   'P 1'
#
loop_
_entity.id
_entity.type
_entity.pdbx_description
1 polymer ?
#
loop_
_entity_poly.entity_id
_entity_poly.type
_entity_poly.pdbx_seq_one_letter_code
_entity_poly.pdbx_strand_id
1 'polypeptide(L)'
;IATDSGGLQKEAYWYGIPCVTLRPSTEWIDTVETGANVLVDDDPAVIASAIREAKMPYGRPELYGDGHASERISQTLLGSLSPA
;
A
#
# COMPACT_ATOMS: atom_id res chain seq x y z
N ILE A 1 -5.51 -9.33 2.28
CA ILE A 1 -4.12 -9.87 2.25
C ILE A 1 -3.55 -9.78 3.66
N ALA A 2 -3.00 -10.86 4.20
CA ALA A 2 -2.24 -10.82 5.45
C ALA A 2 -0.75 -10.95 5.11
N THR A 3 0.08 -10.00 5.52
CA THR A 3 1.49 -9.95 5.08
C THR A 3 2.37 -9.11 5.99
N ASP A 4 3.66 -9.38 6.05
CA ASP A 4 4.70 -8.50 6.59
C ASP A 4 5.47 -7.74 5.50
N SER A 5 5.26 -8.09 4.22
CA SER A 5 5.94 -7.49 3.07
C SER A 5 5.49 -6.05 2.85
N GLY A 6 6.46 -5.13 2.80
CA GLY A 6 6.20 -3.72 2.46
C GLY A 6 5.60 -3.56 1.06
N GLY A 7 6.13 -4.25 0.05
CA GLY A 7 5.61 -4.15 -1.32
C GLY A 7 4.15 -4.61 -1.43
N LEU A 8 3.82 -5.74 -0.79
CA LEU A 8 2.47 -6.30 -0.84
C LEU A 8 1.42 -5.43 -0.14
N GLN A 9 1.79 -4.64 0.87
CA GLN A 9 0.87 -3.68 1.48
C GLN A 9 0.40 -2.63 0.46
N LYS A 10 1.33 -2.10 -0.33
CA LYS A 10 1.02 -1.11 -1.38
C LYS A 10 0.27 -1.74 -2.55
N GLU A 11 0.65 -2.94 -2.97
CA GLU A 11 -0.05 -3.67 -4.03
C GLU A 11 -1.49 -4.02 -3.62
N ALA A 12 -1.70 -4.47 -2.38
CA ALA A 12 -3.04 -4.71 -1.83
C ALA A 12 -3.93 -3.46 -1.96
N TYR A 13 -3.39 -2.29 -1.59
CA TYR A 13 -4.08 -1.03 -1.76
C TYR A 13 -4.45 -0.78 -3.21
N TRP A 14 -3.52 -0.93 -4.15
CA TRP A 14 -3.76 -0.74 -5.59
C TRP A 14 -4.80 -1.68 -6.18
N TYR A 15 -4.88 -2.93 -5.72
CA TYR A 15 -5.90 -3.88 -6.15
C TYR A 15 -7.26 -3.69 -5.46
N GLY A 16 -7.36 -2.78 -4.49
CA GLY A 16 -8.61 -2.58 -3.76
C GLY A 16 -8.93 -3.75 -2.82
N ILE A 17 -7.90 -4.40 -2.29
CA ILE A 17 -8.02 -5.54 -1.37
C ILE A 17 -7.54 -5.09 0.01
N PRO A 18 -8.32 -5.29 1.10
CA PRO A 18 -7.91 -4.84 2.41
C PRO A 18 -6.68 -5.61 2.90
N CYS A 19 -5.83 -4.93 3.66
CA CYS A 19 -4.56 -5.46 4.14
C CYS A 19 -4.56 -5.58 5.67
N VAL A 20 -3.94 -6.64 6.16
CA VAL A 20 -3.62 -6.89 7.57
C VAL A 20 -2.12 -7.07 7.62
N THR A 21 -1.40 -6.07 8.13
CA THR A 21 0.05 -6.08 8.18
C THR A 21 0.52 -6.71 9.48
N LEU A 22 1.31 -7.78 9.39
CA LEU A 22 1.84 -8.56 10.52
C LEU A 22 3.11 -7.91 11.12
N ARG A 23 3.07 -6.60 11.34
CA ARG A 23 4.15 -5.78 11.90
C ARG A 23 3.56 -4.67 12.78
N PRO A 24 4.28 -4.21 13.81
CA PRO A 24 3.85 -3.08 14.63
C PRO A 24 3.98 -1.71 13.93
N SER A 25 4.63 -1.65 12.76
CA SER A 25 4.86 -0.42 12.00
C SER A 25 4.88 -0.68 10.49
N THR A 26 4.69 0.40 9.71
CA THR A 26 4.74 0.36 8.25
C THR A 26 5.29 1.67 7.67
N GLU A 27 5.89 1.57 6.49
CA GLU A 27 6.27 2.68 5.64
C GLU A 27 5.06 3.30 4.89
N TRP A 28 3.93 2.59 4.83
CA TRP A 28 2.72 2.98 4.07
C TRP A 28 1.60 3.50 4.98
N ILE A 29 1.92 4.55 5.75
CA ILE A 29 1.05 5.14 6.78
C ILE A 29 -0.33 5.51 6.22
N ASP A 30 -0.38 6.08 5.02
CA ASP A 30 -1.63 6.49 4.36
C ASP A 30 -2.64 5.34 4.19
N THR A 31 -2.17 4.10 4.01
CA THR A 31 -3.05 2.92 3.88
C THR A 31 -3.74 2.59 5.22
N VAL A 32 -3.07 2.86 6.33
CA VAL A 32 -3.61 2.68 7.68
C VAL A 32 -4.58 3.81 8.01
N GLU A 33 -4.19 5.06 7.75
CA GLU A 33 -5.03 6.24 8.01
C GLU A 33 -6.33 6.23 7.20
N THR A 34 -6.29 5.72 5.97
CA THR A 34 -7.49 5.54 5.13
C THR A 34 -8.30 4.31 5.51
N GLY A 35 -7.82 3.47 6.43
CA GLY A 35 -8.50 2.25 6.88
C GLY A 35 -8.47 1.10 5.87
N ALA A 36 -7.61 1.17 4.85
CA ALA A 36 -7.40 0.08 3.89
C ALA A 36 -6.44 -1.00 4.42
N ASN A 37 -5.63 -0.66 5.41
CA ASN A 37 -4.67 -1.53 6.07
C ASN A 37 -4.81 -1.40 7.59
N VAL A 38 -4.56 -2.49 8.31
CA VAL A 38 -4.47 -2.48 9.78
C VAL A 38 -3.17 -3.15 10.19
N LEU A 39 -2.49 -2.56 11.18
CA LEU A 39 -1.28 -3.14 11.75
C LEU A 39 -1.67 -4.05 12.89
N VAL A 40 -1.23 -5.30 12.81
CA VAL A 40 -1.32 -6.29 13.86
C VAL A 40 0.08 -6.82 14.08
N ASP A 41 0.50 -6.95 15.33
CA ASP A 41 1.79 -7.58 15.65
C ASP A 41 1.64 -9.11 15.51
N ASP A 42 2.22 -9.90 16.40
CA ASP A 42 2.23 -11.36 16.35
C ASP A 42 1.11 -12.06 17.13
N ASP A 43 0.16 -11.33 17.73
CA ASP A 43 -0.96 -11.92 18.50
C ASP A 43 -1.95 -12.67 17.57
N PRO A 44 -2.07 -14.01 17.68
CA PRO A 44 -2.92 -14.80 16.78
C PRO A 44 -4.41 -14.46 16.86
N ALA A 45 -4.92 -14.07 18.03
CA ALA A 45 -6.32 -13.71 18.21
C ALA A 45 -6.62 -12.37 17.54
N VAL A 46 -5.70 -11.39 17.69
CA VAL A 46 -5.79 -10.08 17.03
C VAL A 46 -5.70 -10.24 15.52
N ILE A 47 -4.73 -11.02 15.02
CA ILE A 47 -4.58 -11.32 13.59
C ILE A 47 -5.89 -11.91 13.03
N ALA A 48 -6.44 -12.93 13.70
CA ALA A 48 -7.66 -13.58 13.24
C ALA A 48 -8.87 -12.64 13.23
N SER A 49 -8.99 -11.73 14.21
CA SER A 49 -10.07 -10.72 14.21
C SER A 49 -9.89 -9.70 13.11
N ALA A 50 -8.68 -9.15 12.96
CA ALA A 50 -8.37 -8.18 11.92
C ALA A 50 -8.65 -8.73 10.52
N ILE A 51 -8.30 -9.99 10.24
CA ILE A 51 -8.60 -10.62 8.95
C ILE A 51 -10.11 -10.71 8.68
N ARG A 52 -10.92 -11.04 9.70
CA ARG A 52 -12.39 -11.13 9.55
C ARG A 52 -13.05 -9.77 9.33
N GLU A 53 -12.50 -8.74 9.95
CA GLU A 53 -13.06 -7.38 9.96
C GLU A 53 -12.49 -6.49 8.85
N ALA A 54 -11.39 -6.92 8.21
CA ALA A 54 -10.70 -6.20 7.17
C ALA A 54 -11.64 -5.82 6.01
N LYS A 55 -11.68 -4.53 5.70
CA LYS A 55 -12.52 -3.97 4.64
C LYS A 55 -11.82 -2.79 4.00
N MET A 56 -12.14 -2.52 2.75
CA MET A 56 -11.67 -1.29 2.11
C MET A 56 -12.55 -0.10 2.50
N PRO A 57 -11.97 1.11 2.59
CA PRO A 57 -12.75 2.33 2.68
C PRO A 57 -13.64 2.52 1.44
N TYR A 58 -14.84 3.07 1.68
CA TYR A 58 -15.69 3.54 0.58
C TYR A 58 -14.99 4.70 -0.14
N GLY A 59 -15.03 4.68 -1.48
CA GLY A 59 -14.39 5.73 -2.27
C GLY A 59 -12.88 5.78 -2.09
N ARG A 60 -12.22 4.60 -2.02
CA ARG A 60 -10.76 4.43 -1.93
C ARG A 60 -9.99 5.53 -2.70
N PRO A 61 -9.27 6.42 -1.99
CA PRO A 61 -8.48 7.48 -2.60
C PRO A 61 -7.41 6.98 -3.56
N GLU A 62 -6.92 7.85 -4.44
CA GLU A 62 -5.77 7.56 -5.28
C GLU A 62 -4.49 8.04 -4.58
N LEU A 63 -3.76 7.12 -3.93
CA LEU A 63 -2.57 7.46 -3.14
C LEU A 63 -1.25 7.39 -3.93
N TYR A 64 -1.14 6.49 -4.90
CA TYR A 64 0.16 6.11 -5.48
C TYR A 64 0.25 6.28 -6.99
N GLY A 65 -0.66 7.10 -7.54
CA GLY A 65 -0.72 7.43 -8.96
C GLY A 65 -1.36 6.35 -9.82
N ASP A 66 -1.13 6.50 -11.12
CA ASP A 66 -1.92 5.92 -12.20
C ASP A 66 -1.20 4.82 -13.00
N GLY A 67 -0.08 4.30 -12.48
CA GLY A 67 0.70 3.24 -13.12
C GLY A 67 1.73 3.70 -14.15
N HIS A 68 1.83 5.00 -14.46
CA HIS A 68 2.74 5.52 -15.50
C HIS A 68 4.05 6.11 -14.94
N ALA A 69 4.51 5.61 -13.78
CA ALA A 69 5.73 6.12 -13.15
C ALA A 69 6.97 5.88 -14.03
N SER A 70 7.06 4.70 -14.65
CA SER A 70 8.20 4.31 -15.47
C SER A 70 8.35 5.19 -16.72
N GLU A 71 7.27 5.52 -17.44
CA GLU A 71 7.36 6.42 -18.59
C GLU A 71 7.80 7.82 -18.17
N ARG A 72 7.22 8.37 -17.09
CA ARG A 72 7.56 9.72 -16.60
C ARG A 72 9.01 9.84 -16.17
N ILE A 73 9.52 8.84 -15.43
CA ILE A 73 10.91 8.81 -14.99
C ILE A 73 11.84 8.72 -16.21
N SER A 74 11.53 7.83 -17.15
CA SER A 74 12.34 7.64 -18.36
C SER A 74 12.41 8.91 -19.21
N GLN A 75 11.27 9.58 -19.42
CA GLN A 75 11.20 10.85 -20.16
C GLN A 75 12.01 11.95 -19.46
N THR A 76 11.93 12.04 -18.12
CA THR A 76 12.68 13.03 -17.34
C THR A 76 14.18 12.82 -17.47
N LEU A 77 14.65 11.57 -17.35
CA LEU A 77 16.07 11.23 -17.49
C LEU A 77 16.59 11.55 -18.90
N LEU A 78 15.85 11.17 -19.94
CA LEU A 78 16.22 11.47 -21.33
C LEU A 78 16.26 12.98 -21.61
N GLY A 79 15.32 13.74 -21.06
CA GLY A 79 15.31 15.20 -21.14
C GLY A 79 16.53 15.83 -20.46
N SER A 80 16.94 15.30 -19.29
CA SER A 80 18.10 15.79 -18.54
C SER A 80 19.46 15.47 -19.15
N LEU A 81 19.52 14.48 -20.06
CA LEU A 81 20.74 14.02 -20.73
C LEU A 81 20.97 14.69 -22.10
N SER A 82 20.01 15.48 -22.58
CA SER A 82 20.16 16.21 -23.85
C SER A 82 21.07 17.43 -23.62
N PRO A 83 22.20 17.57 -24.34
CA PRO A 83 23.03 18.76 -24.22
C PRO A 83 22.26 19.98 -24.72
N ALA A 84 22.49 21.13 -24.07
CA ALA A 84 21.93 22.43 -24.44
C ALA A 84 22.22 22.78 -25.91
#